data_AF-A0A081GK43-F1
#
_entry.id   AF-A0A081GK43-F1
#
_cell.length_a   1.000
_cell.length_b   1.000
_cell.length_c   1.000
_cell.angle_alpha   90.00
_cell.angle_beta   90.00
_cell.angle_gamma   90.00
#
_symmetry.space_group_name_H-M   'P 1'
#
loop_
_entity.id
_entity.type
_entity.pdbx_description
1 polymer ?
#
loop_
_entity_poly.entity_id
_entity_poly.type
_entity_poly.pdbx_seq_one_letter_code
_entity_poly.pdbx_strand_id
1 'polypeptide(L)'
;MTRISKRRERHFIDDHGRLFWINGPDDHCYLSEQRQWRLGLGFEDVLRWKQCAPSGLVSQRFPSVEAALRAFQGDQVQWFQDVYLRRMGDQMAAHRSVDDYKPTAMQQAEARGARVERQPWLLPEPSGPVCGLPPRGGDRAGLLEVPHPHRRRRSGRQLAEC
;
A
#
# COMPACT_ATOMS: atom_id res chain seq x y z
N MET A 1 -9.39 -27.12 6.52
CA MET A 1 -10.51 -26.59 5.70
C MET A 1 -10.20 -25.14 5.43
N THR A 2 -9.82 -24.81 4.21
CA THR A 2 -9.40 -23.46 3.79
C THR A 2 -10.59 -22.51 3.85
N ARG A 3 -10.46 -21.37 4.54
CA ARG A 3 -11.53 -20.37 4.66
C ARG A 3 -11.15 -19.07 3.98
N ILE A 4 -12.16 -18.40 3.41
CA ILE A 4 -11.99 -17.03 2.92
C ILE A 4 -11.86 -16.12 4.14
N SER A 5 -10.73 -15.42 4.26
CA SER A 5 -10.45 -14.53 5.38
C SER A 5 -10.85 -13.08 5.08
N LYS A 6 -10.62 -12.60 3.84
CA LYS A 6 -11.12 -11.30 3.34
C LYS A 6 -11.58 -11.44 1.91
N ARG A 7 -12.60 -10.67 1.54
CA ARG A 7 -13.15 -10.64 0.17
C ARG A 7 -13.55 -9.22 -0.19
N ARG A 8 -13.24 -8.84 -1.44
CA ARG A 8 -13.74 -7.64 -2.09
C ARG A 8 -14.20 -8.00 -3.49
N GLU A 9 -15.51 -7.94 -3.71
CA GLU A 9 -16.15 -8.28 -4.98
C GLU A 9 -15.73 -9.68 -5.48
N ARG A 10 -14.93 -9.72 -6.55
CA ARG A 10 -14.46 -10.93 -7.23
C ARG A 10 -13.03 -11.31 -6.84
N HIS A 11 -12.50 -10.73 -5.79
CA HIS A 11 -11.17 -11.03 -5.28
C HIS A 11 -11.26 -11.42 -3.82
N PHE A 12 -10.47 -12.40 -3.40
CA PHE A 12 -10.42 -12.81 -2.00
C PHE A 12 -9.04 -13.35 -1.63
N ILE A 13 -8.79 -13.38 -0.33
CA ILE A 13 -7.61 -14.01 0.28
C ILE A 13 -8.09 -15.08 1.27
N ASP A 14 -7.40 -16.20 1.31
CA ASP A 14 -7.70 -17.25 2.29
C ASP A 14 -7.02 -17.03 3.64
N ASP A 15 -7.23 -17.96 4.57
CA ASP A 15 -6.62 -18.00 5.90
C ASP A 15 -5.11 -18.30 5.88
N HIS A 16 -4.59 -18.81 4.77
CA HIS A 16 -3.17 -19.02 4.52
C HIS A 16 -2.49 -17.86 3.79
N GLY A 17 -3.23 -16.78 3.49
CA GLY A 17 -2.71 -15.62 2.78
C GLY A 17 -2.60 -15.78 1.27
N ARG A 18 -3.19 -16.83 0.68
CA ARG A 18 -3.22 -17.02 -0.78
C ARG A 18 -4.33 -16.19 -1.41
N LEU A 19 -4.01 -15.58 -2.53
CA LEU A 19 -4.89 -14.65 -3.26
C LEU A 19 -5.61 -15.37 -4.39
N PHE A 20 -6.88 -15.06 -4.57
CA PHE A 20 -7.70 -15.66 -5.62
C PHE A 20 -8.58 -14.61 -6.31
N TRP A 21 -8.73 -14.76 -7.63
CA TRP A 21 -9.61 -13.97 -8.48
C TRP A 21 -10.68 -14.84 -9.11
N ILE A 22 -11.90 -14.31 -9.19
CA ILE A 22 -13.05 -14.89 -9.88
C ILE A 22 -13.18 -14.25 -11.26
N ASN A 23 -12.80 -15.00 -12.28
CA ASN A 23 -12.77 -14.55 -13.67
C ASN A 23 -13.98 -15.04 -14.45
N GLY A 24 -14.23 -14.41 -15.60
CA GLY A 24 -15.31 -14.79 -16.52
C GLY A 24 -16.67 -14.19 -16.16
N PRO A 25 -17.72 -14.49 -16.94
CA PRO A 25 -19.10 -14.07 -16.66
C PRO A 25 -19.64 -14.61 -15.33
N ASP A 26 -20.67 -13.98 -14.76
CA ASP A 26 -21.26 -14.44 -13.48
C ASP A 26 -21.75 -15.89 -13.56
N ASP A 27 -22.36 -16.28 -14.67
CA ASP A 27 -22.94 -17.60 -14.95
C ASP A 27 -21.94 -18.63 -15.51
N HIS A 28 -20.69 -18.22 -15.75
CA HIS A 28 -19.64 -19.07 -16.30
C HIS A 28 -18.26 -18.67 -15.80
N CYS A 29 -18.12 -18.58 -14.48
CA CYS A 29 -16.90 -18.10 -13.85
C CYS A 29 -15.91 -19.23 -13.50
N TYR A 30 -14.68 -18.86 -13.19
CA TYR A 30 -13.66 -19.75 -12.64
C TYR A 30 -12.73 -19.00 -11.69
N LEU A 31 -12.09 -19.73 -10.79
CA LEU A 31 -11.11 -19.22 -9.85
C LEU A 31 -9.71 -19.29 -10.47
N SER A 32 -8.88 -18.30 -10.18
CA SER A 32 -7.45 -18.35 -10.45
C SER A 32 -6.66 -17.86 -9.25
N GLU A 33 -5.61 -18.57 -8.90
CA GLU A 33 -4.70 -18.15 -7.84
C GLU A 33 -3.73 -17.07 -8.36
N GLN A 34 -3.48 -16.09 -7.50
CA GLN A 34 -2.55 -14.99 -7.74
C GLN A 34 -1.37 -15.09 -6.79
N ARG A 35 -0.18 -14.80 -7.32
CA ARG A 35 1.05 -14.61 -6.56
C ARG A 35 1.25 -13.13 -6.32
N GLN A 36 1.37 -12.76 -5.05
CA GLN A 36 1.77 -11.42 -4.66
C GLN A 36 3.21 -11.16 -5.08
N TRP A 37 3.49 -9.97 -5.61
CA TRP A 37 4.85 -9.61 -6.03
C TRP A 37 5.75 -9.18 -4.89
N ARG A 38 5.19 -8.45 -3.93
CA ARG A 38 5.92 -7.85 -2.81
C ARG A 38 5.34 -8.37 -1.51
N LEU A 39 6.19 -8.93 -0.67
CA LEU A 39 5.81 -9.34 0.68
C LEU A 39 5.40 -8.11 1.50
N GLY A 40 4.60 -8.34 2.54
CA GLY A 40 4.20 -7.30 3.49
C GLY A 40 3.04 -6.40 3.05
N LEU A 41 2.58 -6.47 1.79
CA LEU A 41 1.38 -5.72 1.40
C LEU A 41 0.10 -6.41 1.89
N GLY A 42 -0.84 -5.61 2.40
CA GLY A 42 -2.16 -6.08 2.75
C GLY A 42 -3.03 -6.37 1.52
N PHE A 43 -4.11 -7.12 1.72
CA PHE A 43 -5.06 -7.47 0.66
C PHE A 43 -5.56 -6.24 -0.13
N GLU A 44 -5.93 -5.16 0.55
CA GLU A 44 -6.40 -3.94 -0.10
C GLU A 44 -5.30 -3.24 -0.90
N ASP A 45 -4.06 -3.26 -0.43
CA ASP A 45 -2.92 -2.69 -1.15
C ASP A 45 -2.63 -3.48 -2.43
N VAL A 46 -2.71 -4.82 -2.35
CA VAL A 46 -2.54 -5.68 -3.52
C VAL A 46 -3.59 -5.36 -4.59
N LEU A 47 -4.86 -5.19 -4.20
CA LEU A 47 -5.92 -4.84 -5.15
C LEU A 47 -5.76 -3.42 -5.69
N ARG A 48 -5.48 -2.46 -4.81
CA ARG A 48 -5.33 -1.05 -5.17
C ARG A 48 -4.18 -0.83 -6.12
N TRP A 49 -3.03 -1.44 -5.85
CA TRP A 49 -1.78 -1.26 -6.61
C TRP A 49 -1.51 -2.38 -7.63
N LYS A 50 -2.48 -3.29 -7.83
CA LYS A 50 -2.39 -4.45 -8.73
C LYS A 50 -1.07 -5.23 -8.55
N GLN A 51 -0.64 -5.45 -7.30
CA GLN A 51 0.66 -6.04 -6.96
C GLN A 51 0.65 -7.58 -6.96
N CYS A 52 0.15 -8.17 -8.04
CA CYS A 52 0.09 -9.61 -8.19
C CYS A 52 0.08 -10.06 -9.64
N ALA A 53 0.46 -11.32 -9.86
CA ALA A 53 0.44 -11.99 -11.15
C ALA A 53 -0.18 -13.39 -11.02
N PRO A 54 -0.71 -13.95 -12.12
CA PRO A 54 -1.23 -15.32 -12.10
C PRO A 54 -0.16 -16.32 -11.67
N SER A 55 -0.56 -17.30 -10.84
CA SER A 55 0.29 -18.44 -10.51
C SER A 55 0.24 -19.54 -11.58
N GLY A 56 -0.75 -19.46 -12.47
CA GLY A 56 -1.12 -20.50 -13.42
C GLY A 56 -2.05 -21.56 -12.83
N LEU A 57 -2.39 -21.50 -11.53
CA LEU A 57 -3.38 -22.40 -10.95
C LEU A 57 -4.79 -21.86 -11.21
N VAL A 58 -5.63 -22.64 -11.87
CA VAL A 58 -7.01 -22.30 -12.21
C VAL A 58 -7.97 -23.42 -11.82
N SER A 59 -9.22 -23.10 -11.53
CA SER A 59 -10.22 -24.11 -11.18
C SER A 59 -10.98 -24.66 -12.39
N GLN A 60 -11.83 -25.65 -12.14
CA GLN A 60 -12.98 -25.91 -13.02
C GLN A 60 -13.90 -24.66 -13.13
N ARG A 61 -14.81 -24.68 -14.09
CA ARG A 61 -15.82 -23.63 -14.22
C ARG A 61 -17.00 -23.86 -13.29
N PHE A 62 -17.63 -22.77 -12.88
CA PHE A 62 -18.79 -22.76 -11.99
C PHE A 62 -19.97 -22.03 -12.64
N PRO A 63 -21.21 -22.47 -12.32
CA PRO A 63 -22.43 -21.87 -12.86
C PRO A 63 -22.80 -20.54 -12.19
N SER A 64 -22.14 -20.18 -11.08
CA SER A 64 -22.29 -18.88 -10.43
C SER A 64 -21.09 -18.55 -9.56
N VAL A 65 -20.92 -17.26 -9.23
CA VAL A 65 -19.91 -16.78 -8.27
C VAL A 65 -20.13 -17.41 -6.89
N GLU A 66 -21.38 -17.54 -6.43
CA GLU A 66 -21.72 -18.19 -5.16
C GLU A 66 -21.36 -19.68 -5.18
N ALA A 67 -21.56 -20.36 -6.31
CA ALA A 67 -21.16 -21.75 -6.47
C ALA A 67 -19.63 -21.90 -6.35
N ALA A 68 -18.86 -21.02 -6.99
CA ALA A 68 -17.40 -21.01 -6.88
C ALA A 68 -16.94 -20.79 -5.44
N LEU A 69 -17.53 -19.82 -4.73
CA LEU A 69 -17.19 -19.50 -3.34
C LEU A 69 -17.54 -20.64 -2.38
N ARG A 70 -18.70 -21.28 -2.55
CA ARG A 70 -19.09 -22.44 -1.75
C ARG A 70 -18.16 -23.62 -2.00
N ALA A 71 -17.81 -23.89 -3.26
CA ALA A 71 -16.85 -24.94 -3.59
C ALA A 71 -15.47 -24.68 -2.97
N PHE A 72 -14.99 -23.43 -2.99
CA PHE A 72 -13.73 -23.05 -2.34
C PHE A 72 -13.76 -23.32 -0.83
N GLN A 73 -14.79 -22.84 -0.14
CA GLN A 73 -14.91 -23.02 1.32
C GLN A 73 -15.14 -24.49 1.71
N GLY A 74 -15.76 -25.28 0.83
CA GLY A 74 -16.00 -26.70 1.01
C GLY A 74 -14.83 -27.61 0.60
N ASP A 75 -13.71 -27.05 0.12
CA ASP A 75 -12.57 -27.80 -0.42
C ASP A 75 -12.96 -28.74 -1.59
N GLN A 76 -13.87 -28.26 -2.44
CA GLN A 76 -14.43 -29.00 -3.59
C GLN A 76 -13.92 -28.45 -4.93
N VAL A 77 -12.86 -27.65 -4.90
CA VAL A 77 -12.27 -27.07 -6.12
C VAL A 77 -11.29 -28.07 -6.72
N GLN A 78 -11.47 -28.34 -8.01
CA GLN A 78 -10.51 -29.07 -8.81
C GLN A 78 -9.55 -28.06 -9.43
N TRP A 79 -8.28 -28.19 -9.11
CA TRP A 79 -7.24 -27.28 -9.58
C TRP A 79 -6.51 -27.87 -10.77
N PHE A 80 -6.24 -27.01 -11.75
CA PHE A 80 -5.52 -27.31 -12.98
C PHE A 80 -4.39 -26.33 -13.16
N GLN A 81 -3.33 -26.77 -13.83
CA GLN A 81 -2.19 -25.93 -14.18
C GLN A 81 -2.35 -25.41 -15.61
N ASP A 82 -2.63 -24.13 -15.75
CA ASP A 82 -2.55 -23.41 -17.02
C ASP A 82 -1.11 -22.96 -17.26
N VAL A 83 -0.46 -23.57 -18.27
CA VAL A 83 0.94 -23.30 -18.61
C VAL A 83 1.13 -21.90 -19.20
N TYR A 84 0.12 -21.39 -19.93
CA TYR A 84 0.20 -20.05 -20.52
C TYR A 84 0.14 -18.98 -19.42
N LEU A 85 -0.83 -19.07 -18.52
CA LEU A 85 -0.95 -18.15 -17.39
C LEU A 85 0.24 -18.26 -16.44
N ARG A 86 0.80 -19.47 -16.25
CA ARG A 86 2.04 -19.64 -15.50
C ARG A 86 3.17 -18.82 -16.11
N ARG A 87 3.44 -19.03 -17.41
CA ARG A 87 4.51 -18.34 -18.14
C ARG A 87 4.30 -16.84 -18.16
N MET A 88 3.07 -16.38 -18.38
CA MET A 88 2.71 -14.97 -18.31
C MET A 88 3.04 -14.41 -16.92
N GLY A 89 2.63 -15.09 -15.84
CA GLY A 89 2.91 -14.62 -14.49
C GLY A 89 4.40 -14.60 -14.16
N ASP A 90 5.17 -15.57 -14.66
CA ASP A 90 6.63 -15.60 -14.51
C ASP A 90 7.29 -14.45 -15.29
N GLN A 91 6.81 -14.14 -16.49
CA GLN A 91 7.25 -12.98 -17.26
C GLN A 91 6.92 -11.66 -16.56
N MET A 92 5.70 -11.50 -16.03
CA MET A 92 5.31 -10.32 -15.25
C MET A 92 6.22 -10.15 -14.03
N ALA A 93 6.56 -11.25 -13.35
CA ALA A 93 7.46 -11.21 -12.20
C ALA A 93 8.90 -10.83 -12.60
N ALA A 94 9.39 -11.30 -13.75
CA ALA A 94 10.74 -11.00 -14.25
C ALA A 94 10.90 -9.55 -14.72
N HIS A 95 9.85 -8.96 -15.30
CA HIS A 95 9.88 -7.60 -15.85
C HIS A 95 9.31 -6.55 -14.91
N ARG A 96 9.09 -6.86 -13.62
CA ARG A 96 8.54 -5.90 -12.67
C ARG A 96 9.56 -4.78 -12.37
N SER A 97 9.24 -3.53 -12.69
CA SER A 97 9.94 -2.37 -12.13
C SER A 97 9.30 -1.89 -10.84
N VAL A 98 10.05 -1.03 -10.13
CA VAL A 98 9.54 -0.23 -9.01
C VAL A 98 8.42 0.72 -9.47
N ASP A 99 8.48 1.18 -10.72
CA ASP A 99 7.56 2.19 -11.26
C ASP A 99 6.40 1.61 -12.09
N ASP A 100 6.48 0.34 -12.49
CA ASP A 100 5.67 -0.20 -13.60
C ASP A 100 4.19 -0.45 -13.28
N TYR A 101 3.83 -0.54 -11.99
CA TYR A 101 2.49 -1.00 -11.62
C TYR A 101 1.70 0.01 -10.82
N LYS A 102 1.70 1.24 -11.33
CA LYS A 102 0.68 2.22 -10.98
C LYS A 102 -0.58 1.96 -11.82
N PRO A 103 -1.74 1.68 -11.21
CA PRO A 103 -2.98 1.50 -11.96
C PRO A 103 -3.26 2.68 -12.88
N THR A 104 -3.73 2.41 -14.10
CA THR A 104 -4.03 3.43 -15.12
C THR A 104 -4.93 4.54 -14.57
N ALA A 105 -5.92 4.20 -13.74
CA ALA A 105 -6.80 5.19 -13.11
C ALA A 105 -6.02 6.19 -12.23
N MET A 106 -5.02 5.73 -11.47
CA MET A 106 -4.15 6.60 -10.68
C MET A 106 -3.22 7.41 -11.58
N GLN A 107 -2.72 6.83 -12.67
CA GLN A 107 -1.91 7.55 -13.66
C GLN A 107 -2.70 8.70 -14.29
N GLN A 108 -3.94 8.45 -14.69
CA GLN A 108 -4.85 9.45 -15.22
C GLN A 108 -5.27 10.49 -14.18
N ALA A 109 -5.49 10.10 -12.92
CA ALA A 109 -5.80 11.03 -11.85
C ALA A 109 -4.64 12.02 -11.62
N GLU A 110 -3.40 11.53 -11.56
CA GLU A 110 -2.23 12.38 -11.41
C GLU A 110 -2.00 13.29 -12.64
N ALA A 111 -2.23 12.78 -13.86
CA ALA A 111 -2.18 13.61 -15.07
C ALA A 111 -3.22 14.76 -15.04
N ARG A 112 -4.32 14.59 -14.30
CA ARG A 112 -5.34 15.63 -14.03
C ARG A 112 -5.01 16.53 -12.83
N GLY A 113 -3.82 16.41 -12.25
CA GLY A 113 -3.37 17.23 -11.12
C GLY A 113 -3.81 16.71 -9.75
N ALA A 114 -4.36 15.50 -9.65
CA ALA A 114 -4.64 14.89 -8.35
C ALA A 114 -3.33 14.62 -7.58
N ARG A 115 -3.41 14.63 -6.25
CA ARG A 115 -2.27 14.32 -5.39
C ARG A 115 -1.75 12.92 -5.69
N VAL A 116 -0.44 12.84 -5.97
CA VAL A 116 0.31 11.59 -6.11
C VAL A 116 0.27 10.84 -4.78
N GLU A 117 -0.34 9.65 -4.80
CA GLU A 117 -0.23 8.74 -3.67
C GLU A 117 1.09 7.98 -3.78
N ARG A 118 1.82 7.89 -2.67
CA ARG A 118 3.08 7.13 -2.64
C ARG A 118 2.79 5.65 -2.58
N GLN A 119 3.58 4.89 -3.34
CA GLN A 119 3.54 3.44 -3.32
C GLN A 119 3.91 2.93 -1.91
N PRO A 120 3.15 1.99 -1.32
CA PRO A 120 3.33 1.56 0.06
C PRO A 120 4.68 0.89 0.31
N TRP A 121 5.27 0.24 -0.70
CA TRP A 121 6.61 -0.37 -0.59
C TRP A 121 7.78 0.62 -0.74
N LEU A 122 7.52 1.89 -1.03
CA LEU A 122 8.53 2.96 -1.05
C LEU A 122 8.51 3.80 0.23
N LEU A 123 7.50 3.63 1.07
CA LEU A 123 7.47 4.30 2.36
C LEU A 123 8.55 3.63 3.23
N PRO A 124 9.37 4.41 3.96
CA PRO A 124 10.15 3.82 5.02
C PRO A 124 9.17 3.10 5.96
N GLU A 125 9.56 1.90 6.43
CA GLU A 125 8.96 1.27 7.61
C GLU A 125 8.67 2.38 8.62
N PRO A 126 7.46 2.46 9.21
CA PRO A 126 7.05 3.59 10.02
C PRO A 126 7.93 3.67 11.27
N SER A 127 9.08 4.31 11.11
CA SER A 127 10.04 4.62 12.16
C SER A 127 9.61 5.97 12.72
N GLY A 128 8.43 5.96 13.36
CA GLY A 128 7.92 7.06 14.16
C GLY A 128 7.74 8.40 13.44
N PRO A 129 7.26 9.43 14.14
CA PRO A 129 6.95 10.71 13.53
C PRO A 129 8.24 11.48 13.23
N VAL A 130 8.54 11.73 11.95
CA VAL A 130 9.52 12.75 11.54
C VAL A 130 8.78 14.07 11.32
N CYS A 131 8.39 14.71 12.42
CA CYS A 131 8.22 16.16 12.46
C CYS A 131 9.52 16.75 12.99
N GLY A 132 10.52 16.90 12.12
CA GLY A 132 11.78 17.58 12.44
C GLY A 132 11.67 19.10 12.50
N LEU A 133 10.55 19.65 12.97
CA LEU A 133 10.50 21.05 13.38
C LEU A 133 10.94 21.10 14.84
N PRO A 134 12.08 21.75 15.17
CA PRO A 134 12.53 21.84 16.54
C PRO A 134 11.46 22.56 17.38
N PRO A 135 11.12 22.04 18.58
CA PRO A 135 10.24 22.75 19.48
C PRO A 135 10.88 24.10 19.82
N ARG A 136 10.18 25.19 19.53
CA ARG A 136 10.50 26.49 20.12
C ARG A 136 10.19 26.40 21.61
N GLY A 137 11.25 26.23 22.41
CA GLY A 137 11.27 26.57 23.82
C GLY A 137 11.53 25.39 24.76
N GLY A 138 12.59 25.50 25.56
CA GLY A 138 12.74 24.72 26.80
C GLY A 138 14.12 24.11 27.03
N ASP A 139 15.09 24.94 27.37
CA ASP A 139 16.26 24.70 28.23
C ASP A 139 17.29 23.55 27.97
N ARG A 140 18.54 24.05 27.77
CA ARG A 140 19.87 23.49 28.11
C ARG A 140 20.39 22.30 27.28
N ALA A 141 21.53 22.36 26.60
CA ALA A 141 22.72 23.17 26.79
C ALA A 141 23.49 23.36 25.47
N GLY A 142 23.97 24.58 25.23
CA GLY A 142 25.01 24.88 24.25
C GLY A 142 26.03 25.76 24.95
N LEU A 143 27.21 25.20 25.19
CA LEU A 143 28.39 25.85 25.73
C LEU A 143 28.68 27.21 25.07
N LEU A 144 29.31 28.07 25.87
CA LEU A 144 30.03 29.31 25.52
C LEU A 144 29.21 30.61 25.59
N GLU A 145 29.55 31.32 26.65
CA GLU A 145 29.30 32.70 27.00
C GLU A 145 29.60 33.66 25.84
N VAL A 146 28.60 34.45 25.41
CA VAL A 146 28.81 35.66 24.62
C VAL A 146 27.93 36.78 25.20
N PRO A 147 28.49 37.95 25.58
CA PRO A 147 27.79 38.92 26.43
C PRO A 147 26.73 39.71 25.66
N HIS A 148 25.55 39.91 26.29
CA HIS A 148 24.50 40.77 25.77
C HIS A 148 24.84 42.26 25.96
N PRO A 149 24.58 43.14 24.98
CA PRO A 149 24.75 44.58 25.17
C PRO A 149 23.65 45.15 26.09
N HIS A 150 24.07 45.77 27.18
CA HIS A 150 23.20 46.43 28.17
C HIS A 150 22.40 47.59 27.54
N ARG A 151 21.07 47.43 27.47
CA ARG A 151 20.12 48.52 27.21
C ARG A 151 20.00 49.39 28.47
N ARG A 152 20.75 50.49 28.54
CA ARG A 152 20.63 51.49 29.61
C ARG A 152 19.21 52.09 29.64
N ARG A 153 18.43 51.74 30.66
CA ARG A 153 17.27 52.54 31.10
C ARG A 153 17.81 53.83 31.75
N ARG A 154 17.60 54.98 31.13
CA ARG A 154 17.65 56.29 31.81
C ARG A 154 16.21 56.73 32.08
N SER A 155 15.78 56.62 33.32
CA SER A 155 14.65 57.39 33.85
C SER A 155 15.08 58.85 33.95
N GLY A 156 14.27 59.76 33.40
CA GLY A 156 14.52 61.20 33.43
C GLY A 156 14.18 61.84 34.78
N ARG A 157 14.92 62.88 35.15
CA ARG A 157 14.40 64.00 35.94
C ARG A 157 15.23 65.26 35.65
N GLN A 158 14.53 66.32 35.31
CA GLN A 158 14.99 67.70 35.13
C GLN A 158 15.57 68.31 36.41
N LEU A 159 16.41 69.34 36.24
CA LEU A 159 16.52 70.64 36.94
C LEU A 159 17.92 71.18 36.62
N ALA A 160 18.12 72.12 35.68
CA ALA A 160 17.87 73.57 35.70
C ALA A 160 19.24 74.29 35.60
N GLU A 161 19.38 75.16 34.60
CA GLU A 161 20.52 76.06 34.39
C GLU A 161 20.49 77.24 35.37
N CYS A 162 21.68 77.78 35.67
CA CYS A 162 22.03 79.13 36.16
C CYS A 162 21.17 79.80 37.25
#